data_AF-A0A7V5S0S4-F1
#
_entry.id   AF-A0A7V5S0S4-F1
#
_cell.length_a   1.000
_cell.length_b   1.000
_cell.length_c   1.000
_cell.angle_alpha   90.00
_cell.angle_beta   90.00
_cell.angle_gamma   90.00
#
_symmetry.space_group_name_H-M   'P 1'
#
loop_
_entity.id
_entity.type
_entity.pdbx_description
1 polymer ?
#
loop_
_entity_poly.entity_id
_entity_poly.type
_entity_poly.pdbx_seq_one_letter_code
_entity_poly.pdbx_strand_id
1 'polypeptide(L)'
;MSRRPSVQQEYQRQLMLRWITTITQWLMSAGAILFVLGLVYLLYAVLFAGLDSQQFTPQDQARIRDNLGLAGNALLLGAGFIVIGLAWNYLEEPMVGVVLLLLSVVFYWGVPFLIGQFGSLPNPDTLRDFALSRIRNTAWVLFPPGLVLTVFVSLSHAIKRLRYGSSLDQTLKLGSEVGQQQVQRRFLGKCWQLPYCRDYVRERCPIYHARRTCWREGVGCMCEEKTIAMALKDVRISDDPEKNVKYIPHNTTLTKWELKQRCNECVIYNEHQRQKYQLFAPLTVGAVIGIAYFFREPLQAQVLNLLGLLDSLLTRFTLMPSEAREGVLKAAAQTSEVASLVLYIALVIVVLSYALRTVETVIFKWKW
;
A
#
# COMPACT_ATOMS: atom_id res chain seq x y z
N MET A 1 -9.40 -37.46 -20.90
CA MET A 1 -8.34 -37.21 -19.89
C MET A 1 -7.78 -35.81 -20.11
N SER A 2 -8.15 -34.84 -19.28
CA SER A 2 -7.56 -33.49 -19.34
C SER A 2 -6.13 -33.54 -18.78
N ARG A 3 -5.15 -33.11 -19.57
CA ARG A 3 -3.76 -32.92 -19.10
C ARG A 3 -3.80 -31.91 -17.96
N ARG A 4 -3.41 -32.33 -16.75
CA ARG A 4 -3.19 -31.40 -15.64
C ARG A 4 -2.11 -30.39 -16.09
N PRO A 5 -2.34 -29.07 -15.93
CA PRO A 5 -1.32 -28.08 -16.24
C PRO A 5 -0.07 -28.37 -15.40
N SER A 6 1.11 -28.08 -15.95
CA SER A 6 2.35 -28.26 -15.18
C SER A 6 2.33 -27.27 -14.00
N VAL A 7 2.86 -27.68 -12.85
CA VAL A 7 2.96 -26.85 -11.63
C VAL A 7 3.60 -25.48 -11.94
N GLN A 8 4.50 -25.45 -12.92
CA GLN A 8 5.16 -24.24 -13.41
C GLN A 8 4.19 -23.26 -14.11
N GLN A 9 3.21 -23.74 -14.89
CA GLN A 9 2.19 -22.89 -15.52
C GLN A 9 1.22 -22.31 -14.49
N GLU A 10 0.82 -23.10 -13.49
CA GLU A 10 -0.02 -22.64 -12.38
C GLU A 10 0.68 -21.51 -11.60
N TYR A 11 1.98 -21.70 -11.29
CA TYR A 11 2.79 -20.70 -10.62
C TYR A 11 2.95 -19.41 -11.43
N GLN A 12 3.25 -19.51 -12.74
CA GLN A 12 3.35 -18.33 -13.61
C GLN A 12 2.02 -17.57 -13.69
N ARG A 13 0.88 -18.28 -13.75
CA ARG A 13 -0.45 -17.68 -13.74
C ARG A 13 -0.73 -16.94 -12.43
N GLN A 14 -0.42 -17.56 -11.28
CA GLN A 14 -0.59 -16.91 -9.97
C GLN A 14 0.31 -15.68 -9.82
N LEU A 15 1.55 -15.75 -10.30
CA LEU A 15 2.48 -14.62 -10.29
C LEU A 15 1.93 -13.46 -11.13
N MET A 16 1.48 -13.73 -12.36
CA MET A 16 0.86 -12.73 -13.24
C MET A 16 -0.37 -12.08 -12.59
N LEU A 17 -1.27 -12.86 -12.00
CA LEU A 17 -2.46 -12.33 -11.31
C LEU A 17 -2.09 -11.44 -10.12
N ARG A 18 -1.08 -11.80 -9.33
CA ARG A 18 -0.56 -10.97 -8.24
C ARG A 18 0.04 -9.65 -8.75
N TRP A 19 0.77 -9.68 -9.86
CA TRP A 19 1.31 -8.47 -10.46
C TRP A 19 0.20 -7.56 -10.97
N ILE A 20 -0.79 -8.10 -11.68
CA ILE A 20 -1.89 -7.29 -12.22
C ILE A 20 -2.71 -6.66 -11.08
N THR A 21 -3.06 -7.43 -10.04
CA THR A 21 -3.78 -6.90 -8.86
C THR A 21 -2.99 -5.82 -8.13
N THR A 22 -1.67 -6.00 -8.01
CA THR A 22 -0.80 -4.96 -7.43
C THR A 22 -0.82 -3.70 -8.30
N ILE A 23 -0.65 -3.82 -9.61
CA ILE A 23 -0.66 -2.69 -10.55
C ILE A 23 -2.01 -1.95 -10.52
N THR A 24 -3.12 -2.67 -10.51
CA THR A 24 -4.45 -2.04 -10.47
C THR A 24 -4.74 -1.36 -9.14
N GLN A 25 -4.21 -1.85 -8.01
CA GLN A 25 -4.26 -1.16 -6.72
C GLN A 25 -3.45 0.15 -6.73
N TRP A 26 -2.26 0.15 -7.31
CA TRP A 26 -1.46 1.36 -7.50
C TRP A 26 -2.18 2.36 -8.40
N LEU A 27 -2.76 1.88 -9.51
CA LEU A 27 -3.51 2.69 -10.46
C LEU A 27 -4.76 3.30 -9.80
N MET A 28 -5.49 2.53 -8.99
CA MET A 28 -6.63 3.03 -8.21
C MET A 28 -6.21 4.09 -7.18
N SER A 29 -5.07 3.88 -6.50
CA SER A 29 -4.55 4.83 -5.51
C SER A 29 -4.11 6.14 -6.16
N ALA A 30 -3.37 6.07 -7.27
CA ALA A 30 -2.98 7.23 -8.06
C ALA A 30 -4.22 7.94 -8.65
N GLY A 31 -5.19 7.16 -9.14
CA GLY A 31 -6.47 7.66 -9.65
C GLY A 31 -7.26 8.41 -8.59
N ALA A 32 -7.34 7.88 -7.37
CA ALA A 32 -8.00 8.52 -6.24
C ALA A 32 -7.34 9.86 -5.86
N ILE A 33 -6.01 9.94 -5.87
CA ILE A 33 -5.29 11.18 -5.61
C ILE A 33 -5.62 12.22 -6.69
N LEU A 34 -5.53 11.85 -7.98
CA LEU A 34 -5.85 12.75 -9.10
C LEU A 34 -7.32 13.20 -9.07
N PHE A 35 -8.23 12.28 -8.75
CA PHE A 35 -9.66 12.56 -8.64
C PHE A 35 -9.95 13.57 -7.54
N VAL A 36 -9.43 13.34 -6.32
CA VAL A 36 -9.65 14.23 -5.18
C VAL A 36 -9.04 15.61 -5.43
N LEU A 37 -7.80 15.67 -5.92
CA LEU A 37 -7.15 16.95 -6.22
C LEU A 37 -7.89 17.74 -7.30
N GLY A 38 -8.26 17.08 -8.41
CA GLY A 38 -9.04 17.70 -9.48
C GLY A 38 -10.41 18.17 -9.01
N LEU A 39 -11.12 17.35 -8.22
CA LEU A 39 -12.44 17.68 -7.71
C LEU A 39 -12.39 18.86 -6.72
N VAL A 40 -11.49 18.83 -5.74
CA VAL A 40 -11.32 19.90 -4.75
C VAL A 40 -10.96 21.21 -5.44
N TYR A 41 -10.04 21.17 -6.42
CA TYR A 41 -9.64 22.36 -7.17
C TYR A 41 -10.80 22.97 -7.97
N LEU A 42 -11.58 22.14 -8.67
CA LEU A 42 -12.74 22.62 -9.43
C LEU A 42 -13.88 23.09 -8.52
N LEU A 43 -14.14 22.42 -7.40
CA LEU A 43 -15.12 22.88 -6.41
C LEU A 43 -14.70 24.22 -5.79
N TYR A 44 -13.41 24.39 -5.49
CA TYR A 44 -12.86 25.67 -5.03
C TYR A 44 -13.08 26.78 -6.07
N ALA A 45 -12.80 26.49 -7.35
CA ALA A 45 -13.05 27.42 -8.45
C ALA A 45 -14.53 27.83 -8.57
N VAL A 46 -15.45 26.88 -8.34
CA VAL A 46 -16.88 27.11 -8.50
C VAL A 46 -17.52 27.81 -7.29
N LEU A 47 -17.08 27.50 -6.07
CA LEU A 47 -17.74 27.94 -4.84
C LEU A 47 -17.07 29.16 -4.19
N PHE A 48 -15.74 29.24 -4.22
CA PHE A 48 -15.00 30.17 -3.36
C PHE A 48 -14.16 31.18 -4.14
N ALA A 49 -13.74 30.87 -5.35
CA ALA A 49 -12.81 31.72 -6.11
C ALA A 49 -13.43 33.02 -6.65
N GLY A 50 -14.77 33.17 -6.61
CA GLY A 50 -15.43 34.42 -7.03
C GLY A 50 -15.20 34.80 -8.50
N LEU A 51 -14.97 33.82 -9.38
CA LEU A 51 -14.52 34.02 -10.76
C LEU A 51 -15.43 34.92 -11.61
N ASP A 52 -16.72 35.02 -11.28
CA ASP A 52 -17.68 35.84 -12.02
C ASP A 52 -17.66 37.32 -11.57
N SER A 53 -17.07 37.62 -10.41
CA SER A 53 -17.06 38.95 -9.79
C SER A 53 -15.76 39.73 -10.00
N GLN A 54 -14.69 39.06 -10.44
CA GLN A 54 -13.36 39.65 -10.61
C GLN A 54 -13.08 40.05 -12.05
N GLN A 55 -12.50 41.24 -12.25
CA GLN A 55 -12.01 41.68 -13.56
C GLN A 55 -10.64 41.06 -13.82
N PHE A 56 -10.61 40.02 -14.67
CA PHE A 56 -9.37 39.39 -15.11
C PHE A 56 -8.89 39.97 -16.42
N THR A 57 -7.58 40.15 -16.55
CA THR A 57 -6.96 40.42 -17.85
C THR A 57 -7.18 39.23 -18.80
N PRO A 58 -7.20 39.44 -20.13
CA PRO A 58 -7.39 38.33 -21.09
C PRO A 58 -6.30 37.25 -20.97
N GLN A 59 -5.08 37.61 -20.53
CA GLN A 59 -4.00 36.67 -20.28
C GLN A 59 -4.28 35.81 -19.02
N ASP A 60 -4.80 36.41 -17.95
CA ASP A 60 -5.18 35.68 -16.74
C ASP A 60 -6.36 34.73 -16.99
N GLN A 61 -7.33 35.15 -17.81
CA GLN A 61 -8.46 34.29 -18.19
C GLN A 61 -8.00 33.04 -18.93
N ALA A 62 -7.08 33.17 -19.90
CA ALA A 62 -6.52 32.05 -20.63
C ALA A 62 -5.78 31.07 -19.70
N ARG A 63 -4.91 31.58 -18.82
CA ARG A 63 -4.19 30.77 -17.82
C ARG A 63 -5.15 30.03 -16.89
N ILE A 64 -6.16 30.71 -16.36
CA ILE A 64 -7.15 30.09 -15.45
C ILE A 64 -7.92 28.99 -16.20
N ARG A 65 -8.37 29.25 -17.42
CA ARG A 65 -9.04 28.24 -18.25
C ARG A 65 -8.16 27.02 -18.49
N ASP A 66 -6.88 27.21 -18.79
CA ASP A 66 -5.93 26.11 -18.99
C ASP A 66 -5.73 25.28 -17.71
N ASN A 67 -5.61 25.95 -16.56
CA ASN A 67 -5.50 25.28 -15.26
C ASN A 67 -6.77 24.50 -14.91
N LEU A 68 -7.96 25.06 -15.17
CA LEU A 68 -9.24 24.37 -15.01
C LEU A 68 -9.35 23.18 -15.97
N GLY A 69 -8.83 23.32 -17.19
CA GLY A 69 -8.74 22.24 -18.16
C GLY A 69 -7.85 21.09 -17.68
N LEU A 70 -6.67 21.41 -17.14
CA LEU A 70 -5.75 20.44 -16.56
C LEU A 70 -6.38 19.73 -15.37
N ALA A 71 -6.99 20.46 -14.43
CA ALA A 71 -7.68 19.88 -13.28
C ALA A 71 -8.87 19.00 -13.70
N GLY A 72 -9.63 19.42 -14.71
CA GLY A 72 -10.69 18.62 -15.33
C GLY A 72 -10.16 17.33 -15.95
N ASN A 73 -9.07 17.40 -16.70
CA ASN A 73 -8.45 16.20 -17.29
C ASN A 73 -7.88 15.27 -16.20
N ALA A 74 -7.28 15.81 -15.14
CA ALA A 74 -6.83 15.04 -13.99
C ALA A 74 -7.98 14.35 -13.26
N LEU A 75 -9.12 15.04 -13.08
CA LEU A 75 -10.34 14.47 -12.51
C LEU A 75 -10.86 13.31 -13.36
N LEU A 76 -10.96 13.49 -14.68
CA LEU A 76 -11.46 12.47 -15.61
C LEU A 76 -10.52 11.26 -15.70
N LEU A 77 -9.20 11.49 -15.79
CA LEU A 77 -8.20 10.42 -15.77
C LEU A 77 -8.22 9.68 -14.43
N GLY A 78 -8.33 10.40 -13.32
CA GLY A 78 -8.45 9.84 -11.98
C GLY A 78 -9.68 8.95 -11.84
N ALA A 79 -10.84 9.42 -12.29
CA ALA A 79 -12.08 8.64 -12.35
C ALA A 79 -11.92 7.39 -13.21
N GLY A 80 -11.29 7.51 -14.39
CA GLY A 80 -11.02 6.38 -15.28
C GLY A 80 -10.14 5.31 -14.63
N PHE A 81 -9.07 5.73 -13.94
CA PHE A 81 -8.21 4.79 -13.21
C PHE A 81 -8.93 4.11 -12.05
N ILE A 82 -9.74 4.83 -11.29
CA ILE A 82 -10.57 4.23 -10.24
C ILE A 82 -11.52 3.18 -10.85
N VAL A 83 -12.21 3.51 -11.94
CA VAL A 83 -13.13 2.58 -12.61
C VAL A 83 -12.40 1.33 -13.09
N ILE A 84 -11.24 1.46 -13.73
CA ILE A 84 -10.45 0.30 -14.21
C ILE A 84 -9.99 -0.56 -13.02
N GLY A 85 -9.52 0.08 -11.95
CA GLY A 85 -9.10 -0.60 -10.73
C GLY A 85 -10.24 -1.34 -10.03
N LEU A 86 -11.41 -0.71 -9.93
CA LEU A 86 -12.61 -1.30 -9.36
C LEU A 86 -13.14 -2.46 -10.22
N ALA A 87 -13.22 -2.26 -11.54
CA ALA A 87 -13.66 -3.28 -12.48
C ALA A 87 -12.77 -4.53 -12.41
N TRP A 88 -11.45 -4.37 -12.28
CA TRP A 88 -10.54 -5.52 -12.20
C TRP A 88 -10.59 -6.24 -10.85
N ASN A 89 -10.54 -5.50 -9.73
CA ASN A 89 -10.42 -6.10 -8.40
C ASN A 89 -11.77 -6.61 -7.86
N TYR A 90 -12.88 -6.05 -8.33
CA TYR A 90 -14.22 -6.32 -7.81
C TYR A 90 -15.20 -6.71 -8.92
N LEU A 91 -14.72 -7.37 -9.98
CA LEU A 91 -15.57 -7.85 -11.08
C LEU A 91 -16.67 -8.81 -10.61
N GLU A 92 -16.49 -9.44 -9.45
CA GLU A 92 -17.47 -10.37 -8.88
C GLU A 92 -18.49 -9.68 -7.94
N GLU A 93 -18.29 -8.42 -7.57
CA GLU A 93 -19.19 -7.74 -6.64
C GLU A 93 -20.23 -6.89 -7.40
N PRO A 94 -21.54 -7.24 -7.36
CA PRO A 94 -22.57 -6.51 -8.10
C PRO A 94 -22.79 -5.08 -7.56
N MET A 95 -22.44 -4.83 -6.30
CA MET A 95 -22.62 -3.54 -5.63
C MET A 95 -21.77 -2.43 -6.27
N VAL A 96 -20.63 -2.79 -6.86
CA VAL A 96 -19.71 -1.80 -7.47
C VAL A 96 -20.35 -1.08 -8.65
N GLY A 97 -21.05 -1.80 -9.52
CA GLY A 97 -21.74 -1.20 -10.66
C GLY A 97 -22.83 -0.22 -10.23
N VAL A 98 -23.63 -0.58 -9.22
CA VAL A 98 -24.69 0.26 -8.66
C VAL A 98 -24.11 1.55 -8.07
N VAL A 99 -23.02 1.45 -7.31
CA VAL A 99 -22.34 2.62 -6.72
C VAL A 99 -21.84 3.57 -7.81
N LEU A 100 -21.25 3.06 -8.90
CA LEU A 100 -20.79 3.89 -10.02
C LEU A 100 -21.94 4.64 -10.71
N LEU A 101 -23.10 3.98 -10.89
CA LEU A 101 -24.30 4.60 -11.45
C LEU A 101 -24.84 5.72 -10.54
N LEU A 102 -24.93 5.46 -9.23
CA LEU A 102 -25.36 6.47 -8.26
C LEU A 102 -24.41 7.68 -8.25
N LEU A 103 -23.10 7.45 -8.27
CA LEU A 103 -22.12 8.54 -8.35
C LEU A 103 -22.27 9.34 -9.65
N SER A 104 -22.54 8.69 -10.78
CA SER A 104 -22.81 9.39 -12.04
C SER A 104 -24.02 10.33 -11.94
N VAL A 105 -25.11 9.87 -11.33
CA VAL A 105 -26.33 10.68 -11.09
C VAL A 105 -26.00 11.88 -10.19
N VAL A 106 -25.21 11.66 -9.13
CA VAL A 106 -24.77 12.71 -8.22
C VAL A 106 -23.91 13.75 -8.95
N PHE A 107 -22.95 13.35 -9.78
CA PHE A 107 -22.11 14.32 -10.50
C PHE A 107 -22.86 15.07 -11.61
N TYR A 108 -23.81 14.43 -12.28
CA TYR A 108 -24.53 15.05 -13.39
C TYR A 108 -25.62 16.02 -12.92
N TRP A 109 -26.43 15.60 -11.94
CA TRP A 109 -27.56 16.38 -11.43
C TRP A 109 -27.35 16.89 -10.00
N GLY A 110 -26.81 16.05 -9.12
CA GLY A 110 -26.67 16.37 -7.70
C GLY A 110 -25.75 17.56 -7.44
N VAL A 111 -24.58 17.62 -8.08
CA VAL A 111 -23.61 18.70 -7.88
C VAL A 111 -24.14 20.06 -8.38
N PRO A 112 -24.66 20.20 -9.61
CA PRO A 112 -25.30 21.44 -10.04
C PRO A 112 -26.47 21.85 -9.15
N PHE A 113 -27.28 20.90 -8.70
CA PHE A 113 -28.39 21.16 -7.78
C PHE A 113 -27.89 21.75 -6.45
N LEU A 114 -26.88 21.13 -5.84
CA LEU A 114 -26.28 21.62 -4.59
C LEU A 114 -25.67 23.01 -4.75
N ILE A 115 -24.95 23.27 -5.85
CA ILE A 115 -24.38 24.59 -6.13
C ILE A 115 -25.48 25.64 -6.25
N GLY A 116 -26.60 25.30 -6.90
CA GLY A 116 -27.77 26.17 -7.00
C GLY A 116 -28.44 26.50 -5.66
N GLN A 117 -28.24 25.68 -4.61
CA GLN A 117 -28.72 25.99 -3.26
C GLN A 117 -27.82 26.99 -2.53
N PHE A 118 -26.52 27.01 -2.82
CA PHE A 118 -25.55 27.91 -2.19
C PHE A 118 -25.39 29.26 -2.91
N GLY A 119 -25.89 29.37 -4.15
CA GLY A 119 -25.85 30.62 -4.92
C GLY A 119 -26.50 30.46 -6.29
N SER A 120 -26.45 31.50 -7.13
CA SER A 120 -26.95 31.38 -8.50
C SER A 120 -26.10 30.42 -9.33
N LEU A 121 -26.76 29.69 -10.23
CA LEU A 121 -26.07 28.90 -11.23
C LEU A 121 -25.16 29.81 -12.09
N PRO A 122 -24.00 29.32 -12.53
CA PRO A 122 -23.12 30.09 -13.40
C PRO A 122 -23.83 30.51 -14.69
N ASN A 123 -23.55 31.73 -15.15
CA ASN A 123 -23.97 32.15 -16.48
C ASN A 123 -23.23 31.34 -17.55
N PRO A 124 -23.85 31.06 -18.71
CA PRO A 124 -23.19 30.36 -19.80
C PRO A 124 -21.92 31.11 -20.25
N ASP A 125 -20.93 30.36 -20.73
CA ASP A 125 -19.62 30.85 -21.23
C ASP A 125 -18.68 31.49 -20.19
N THR A 126 -19.03 31.43 -18.91
CA THR A 126 -18.14 31.87 -17.82
C THR A 126 -17.07 30.83 -17.47
N LEU A 127 -15.98 31.26 -16.80
CA LEU A 127 -14.96 30.35 -16.26
C LEU A 127 -15.56 29.37 -15.23
N ARG A 128 -16.57 29.83 -14.48
CA ARG A 128 -17.29 29.03 -13.49
C ARG A 128 -18.16 27.95 -14.15
N ASP A 129 -18.84 28.27 -15.25
CA ASP A 129 -19.56 27.28 -16.06
C ASP A 129 -18.61 26.26 -16.68
N PHE A 130 -17.46 26.71 -17.19
CA PHE A 130 -16.42 25.80 -17.70
C PHE A 130 -15.96 24.80 -16.62
N ALA A 131 -15.69 25.26 -15.39
CA ALA A 131 -15.33 24.38 -14.28
C ALA A 131 -16.45 23.37 -13.93
N LEU A 132 -17.70 23.85 -13.86
CA LEU A 132 -18.87 22.99 -13.60
C LEU A 132 -19.07 21.94 -14.69
N SER A 133 -18.87 22.32 -15.95
CA SER A 133 -18.96 21.39 -17.09
C SER A 133 -17.95 20.25 -16.99
N ARG A 134 -16.73 20.52 -16.47
CA ARG A 134 -15.70 19.49 -16.25
C ARG A 134 -16.09 18.52 -15.13
N ILE A 135 -16.68 19.03 -14.05
CA ILE A 135 -17.23 18.16 -12.98
C ILE A 135 -18.34 17.28 -13.55
N ARG A 136 -19.29 17.85 -14.31
CA ARG A 136 -20.39 17.11 -14.94
C ARG A 136 -19.90 16.02 -15.90
N ASN A 137 -18.83 16.29 -16.66
CA ASN A 137 -18.26 15.31 -17.58
C ASN A 137 -17.74 14.04 -16.89
N THR A 138 -17.47 14.10 -15.59
CA THR A 138 -17.13 12.91 -14.78
C THR A 138 -18.24 11.85 -14.83
N ALA A 139 -19.50 12.26 -14.91
CA ALA A 139 -20.63 11.35 -15.05
C ALA A 139 -20.50 10.45 -16.30
N TRP A 140 -20.02 11.00 -17.42
CA TRP A 140 -19.82 10.24 -18.65
C TRP A 140 -18.71 9.18 -18.57
N VAL A 141 -17.76 9.34 -17.64
CA VAL A 141 -16.72 8.34 -17.37
C VAL A 141 -17.25 7.22 -16.46
N LEU A 142 -18.12 7.55 -15.50
CA LEU A 142 -18.65 6.60 -14.52
C LEU A 142 -19.84 5.79 -15.05
N PHE A 143 -20.70 6.40 -15.87
CA PHE A 143 -21.97 5.82 -16.30
C PHE A 143 -21.84 4.56 -17.16
N PRO A 144 -21.12 4.55 -18.31
CA PRO A 144 -21.03 3.36 -19.15
C PRO A 144 -20.45 2.12 -18.43
N PRO A 145 -19.32 2.20 -17.70
CA PRO A 145 -18.78 1.05 -16.99
C PRO A 145 -19.65 0.62 -15.81
N GLY A 146 -20.30 1.56 -15.12
CA GLY A 146 -21.30 1.25 -14.10
C GLY A 146 -22.46 0.43 -14.66
N LEU A 147 -23.00 0.81 -15.82
CA LEU A 147 -24.07 0.09 -16.49
C LEU A 147 -23.63 -1.32 -16.91
N VAL A 148 -22.47 -1.44 -17.56
CA VAL A 148 -21.92 -2.72 -18.04
C VAL A 148 -21.68 -3.68 -16.87
N LEU A 149 -21.03 -3.23 -15.80
CA LEU A 149 -20.76 -4.07 -14.63
C LEU A 149 -22.05 -4.51 -13.94
N THR A 150 -23.01 -3.59 -13.74
CA THR A 150 -24.27 -3.93 -13.07
C THR A 150 -25.04 -5.00 -13.84
N VAL A 151 -25.15 -4.86 -15.17
CA VAL A 151 -25.87 -5.81 -16.01
C VAL A 151 -25.15 -7.15 -16.09
N PHE A 152 -23.84 -7.15 -16.40
CA PHE A 152 -23.07 -8.37 -16.63
C PHE A 152 -22.86 -9.19 -15.35
N VAL A 153 -22.50 -8.53 -14.24
CA VAL A 153 -22.23 -9.21 -12.96
C VAL A 153 -23.52 -9.77 -12.37
N SER A 154 -24.61 -9.00 -12.39
CA SER A 154 -25.92 -9.47 -11.90
C SER A 154 -26.43 -10.67 -12.70
N LEU A 155 -26.27 -10.64 -14.03
CA LEU A 155 -26.64 -11.78 -14.88
C LEU A 155 -25.78 -13.01 -14.58
N SER A 156 -24.46 -12.83 -14.41
CA SER A 156 -23.56 -13.94 -14.08
C SER A 156 -23.87 -14.57 -12.71
N HIS A 157 -24.22 -13.75 -11.71
CA HIS A 157 -24.61 -14.21 -10.38
C HIS A 157 -25.95 -14.93 -10.40
N ALA A 158 -26.93 -14.43 -11.15
CA ALA A 158 -28.20 -15.12 -11.36
C ALA A 158 -27.98 -16.51 -11.97
N ILE A 159 -27.13 -16.62 -13.00
CA ILE A 159 -26.81 -17.91 -13.64
C ILE A 159 -26.04 -18.85 -12.69
N LYS A 160 -25.03 -18.35 -11.96
CA LYS A 160 -24.26 -19.15 -10.99
C LYS A 160 -25.15 -19.65 -9.85
N ARG A 161 -26.04 -18.80 -9.33
CA ARG A 161 -26.99 -19.15 -8.26
C ARG A 161 -28.03 -20.17 -8.72
N LEU A 162 -28.47 -20.10 -9.98
CA LEU A 162 -29.33 -21.11 -10.59
C LEU A 162 -28.62 -22.45 -10.84
N ARG A 163 -27.29 -22.48 -11.03
CA ARG A 163 -26.53 -23.70 -11.32
C ARG A 163 -25.92 -24.41 -10.11
N TYR A 164 -25.40 -23.69 -9.11
CA TYR A 164 -24.45 -24.28 -8.15
C TYR A 164 -24.84 -24.26 -6.66
N GLY A 165 -25.92 -23.57 -6.26
CA GLY A 165 -26.29 -23.50 -4.83
C GLY A 165 -25.24 -22.81 -3.95
N SER A 166 -25.54 -22.58 -2.66
CA SER A 166 -24.88 -21.56 -1.82
C SER A 166 -23.76 -22.01 -0.86
N SER A 167 -23.06 -23.13 -1.09
CA SER A 167 -22.37 -23.86 -0.01
C SER A 167 -20.83 -24.02 -0.06
N LEU A 168 -20.04 -23.13 -0.67
CA LEU A 168 -18.64 -23.48 -1.06
C LEU A 168 -17.45 -22.63 -0.53
N ASP A 169 -17.58 -21.81 0.52
CA ASP A 169 -16.51 -20.84 0.91
C ASP A 169 -15.70 -21.14 2.21
N GLN A 170 -15.63 -22.38 2.71
CA GLN A 170 -15.07 -22.67 4.06
C GLN A 170 -13.80 -23.56 4.15
N THR A 171 -12.77 -23.41 3.29
CA THR A 171 -11.57 -24.27 3.39
C THR A 171 -10.24 -23.57 3.72
N LEU A 172 -9.92 -23.57 5.04
CA LEU A 172 -8.68 -24.01 5.70
C LEU A 172 -7.34 -23.22 5.50
N LYS A 173 -6.88 -22.56 6.57
CA LYS A 173 -5.46 -22.18 6.81
C LYS A 173 -4.87 -23.05 7.92
N LEU A 174 -3.68 -23.64 7.71
CA LEU A 174 -2.99 -24.54 8.65
C LEU A 174 -1.97 -23.77 9.52
N GLY A 175 -1.94 -24.03 10.84
CA GLY A 175 -0.76 -23.77 11.69
C GLY A 175 -0.71 -22.46 12.51
N SER A 176 -1.81 -21.70 12.64
CA SER A 176 -1.83 -20.43 13.39
C SER A 176 -1.86 -20.57 14.93
N GLU A 177 -1.93 -21.79 15.47
CA GLU A 177 -2.15 -22.03 16.91
C GLU A 177 -1.07 -22.94 17.52
N VAL A 178 0.12 -22.40 17.81
CA VAL A 178 1.19 -23.14 18.51
C VAL A 178 1.57 -22.42 19.82
N GLY A 179 1.41 -23.10 20.96
CA GLY A 179 1.72 -22.58 22.31
C GLY A 179 3.22 -22.40 22.59
N GLN A 180 3.56 -21.39 23.41
CA GLN A 180 4.93 -20.96 23.75
C GLN A 180 5.43 -21.58 25.07
N GLN A 181 6.71 -21.97 25.15
CA GLN A 181 7.38 -22.38 26.39
C GLN A 181 8.19 -21.23 27.01
N GLN A 182 8.33 -21.23 28.34
CA GLN A 182 9.17 -20.27 29.07
C GLN A 182 10.64 -20.73 29.08
N VAL A 183 11.45 -20.17 28.18
CA VAL A 183 12.91 -20.38 28.11
C VAL A 183 13.63 -19.04 28.19
N GLN A 184 14.86 -19.02 28.72
CA GLN A 184 15.71 -17.81 28.71
C GLN A 184 15.99 -17.40 27.26
N ARG A 185 15.38 -16.30 26.84
CA ARG A 185 15.47 -15.79 25.45
C ARG A 185 16.87 -15.21 25.23
N ARG A 186 17.66 -15.85 24.38
CA ARG A 186 18.93 -15.30 23.89
C ARG A 186 18.69 -14.55 22.59
N PHE A 187 19.23 -13.33 22.48
CA PHE A 187 19.14 -12.52 21.27
C PHE A 187 19.85 -13.23 20.11
N LEU A 188 19.13 -13.46 19.01
CA LEU A 188 19.56 -14.24 17.84
C LEU A 188 20.12 -15.63 18.21
N GLY A 189 19.51 -16.25 19.22
CA GLY A 189 19.87 -17.58 19.71
C GLY A 189 19.64 -18.69 18.68
N LYS A 190 20.06 -19.91 19.01
CA LYS A 190 19.77 -21.10 18.20
C LYS A 190 18.29 -21.49 18.35
N CYS A 191 17.76 -22.34 17.46
CA CYS A 191 16.32 -22.65 17.45
C CYS A 191 15.77 -23.22 18.77
N TRP A 192 16.59 -23.94 19.54
CA TRP A 192 16.24 -24.44 20.88
C TRP A 192 16.32 -23.42 22.01
N GLN A 193 16.89 -22.25 21.75
CA GLN A 193 16.94 -21.13 22.70
C GLN A 193 15.72 -20.19 22.53
N LEU A 194 14.81 -20.53 21.60
CA LEU A 194 13.56 -19.84 21.34
C LEU A 194 12.38 -20.58 22.00
N PRO A 195 11.28 -19.88 22.32
CA PRO A 195 10.13 -20.46 23.03
C PRO A 195 9.32 -21.50 22.24
N TYR A 196 9.65 -21.74 20.98
CA TYR A 196 8.91 -22.62 20.08
C TYR A 196 9.48 -24.05 20.00
N CYS A 197 10.66 -24.30 20.56
CA CYS A 197 11.29 -25.62 20.53
C CYS A 197 10.96 -26.41 21.79
N ARG A 198 10.13 -27.45 21.68
CA ARG A 198 9.68 -28.28 22.81
C ARG A 198 10.75 -29.28 23.27
N ASP A 199 10.77 -29.59 24.57
CA ASP A 199 11.81 -30.45 25.17
C ASP A 199 11.86 -31.85 24.56
N TYR A 200 10.70 -32.48 24.30
CA TYR A 200 10.63 -33.79 23.63
C TYR A 200 11.21 -33.77 22.21
N VAL A 201 11.15 -32.61 21.51
CA VAL A 201 11.78 -32.46 20.20
C VAL A 201 13.29 -32.35 20.36
N ARG A 202 13.78 -31.67 21.40
CA ARG A 202 15.23 -31.47 21.63
C ARG A 202 15.93 -32.79 21.91
N GLU A 203 15.32 -33.67 22.69
CA GLU A 203 15.88 -35.00 23.01
C GLU A 203 16.23 -35.81 21.76
N ARG A 204 15.49 -35.63 20.67
CA ARG A 204 15.58 -36.44 19.44
C ARG A 204 15.89 -35.63 18.18
N CYS A 205 16.23 -34.35 18.30
CA CYS A 205 16.49 -33.52 17.13
C CYS A 205 17.96 -33.66 16.70
N PRO A 206 18.25 -34.14 15.48
CA PRO A 206 19.64 -34.27 15.01
C PRO A 206 20.34 -32.90 14.92
N ILE A 207 19.60 -31.82 14.65
CA ILE A 207 20.15 -30.45 14.56
C ILE A 207 20.57 -29.92 15.94
N TYR A 208 19.79 -30.24 16.99
CA TYR A 208 20.10 -29.88 18.37
C TYR A 208 21.41 -30.53 18.82
N HIS A 209 21.51 -31.85 18.62
CA HIS A 209 22.67 -32.64 18.98
C HIS A 209 23.91 -32.35 18.12
N ALA A 210 23.71 -31.99 16.85
CA ALA A 210 24.79 -31.47 15.99
C ALA A 210 25.20 -30.02 16.32
N ARG A 211 24.50 -29.34 17.24
CA ARG A 211 24.71 -27.94 17.66
C ARG A 211 24.66 -26.92 16.51
N ARG A 212 23.99 -27.26 15.40
CA ARG A 212 23.82 -26.40 14.21
C ARG A 212 22.49 -25.64 14.25
N THR A 213 22.29 -24.70 13.33
CA THR A 213 21.07 -23.89 13.28
C THR A 213 20.17 -24.33 12.12
N CYS A 214 18.91 -24.62 12.42
CA CYS A 214 17.95 -25.18 11.45
C CYS A 214 17.78 -24.32 10.19
N TRP A 215 17.79 -22.99 10.31
CA TRP A 215 17.61 -22.10 9.15
C TRP A 215 18.85 -22.00 8.25
N ARG A 216 20.06 -22.29 8.76
CA ARG A 216 21.27 -22.36 7.91
C ARG A 216 21.33 -23.67 7.13
N GLU A 217 20.88 -24.75 7.75
CA GLU A 217 20.81 -26.07 7.12
C GLU A 217 19.58 -26.23 6.21
N GLY A 218 18.63 -25.30 6.27
CA GLY A 218 17.40 -25.31 5.44
C GLY A 218 16.40 -26.40 5.83
N VAL A 219 16.53 -26.95 7.03
CA VAL A 219 15.80 -28.11 7.54
C VAL A 219 15.42 -27.87 8.99
N GLY A 220 14.14 -27.95 9.32
CA GLY A 220 13.65 -27.63 10.65
C GLY A 220 12.34 -28.34 10.98
N CYS A 221 12.10 -28.56 12.27
CA CYS A 221 10.93 -29.32 12.75
C CYS A 221 9.57 -28.68 12.39
N MET A 222 9.52 -27.37 12.14
CA MET A 222 8.30 -26.64 11.78
C MET A 222 8.19 -26.32 10.28
N CYS A 223 9.22 -26.60 9.48
CA CYS A 223 9.23 -26.31 8.04
C CYS A 223 9.46 -27.55 7.16
N GLU A 224 9.86 -28.69 7.75
CA GLU A 224 10.09 -29.94 7.04
C GLU A 224 9.50 -31.13 7.83
N GLU A 225 8.48 -31.77 7.24
CA GLU A 225 7.73 -32.88 7.85
C GLU A 225 8.62 -34.08 8.20
N LYS A 226 9.63 -34.36 7.37
CA LYS A 226 10.60 -35.44 7.64
C LYS A 226 11.38 -35.22 8.94
N THR A 227 11.65 -33.98 9.30
CA THR A 227 12.42 -33.64 10.52
C THR A 227 11.59 -33.91 11.77
N ILE A 228 10.30 -33.56 11.75
CA ILE A 228 9.40 -33.86 12.89
C ILE A 228 9.06 -35.35 12.95
N ALA A 229 8.85 -36.01 11.80
CA ALA A 229 8.62 -37.46 11.76
C ALA A 229 9.83 -38.25 12.27
N MET A 230 11.06 -37.79 12.01
CA MET A 230 12.28 -38.38 12.56
C MET A 230 12.39 -38.15 14.07
N ALA A 231 12.03 -36.96 14.57
CA ALA A 231 12.01 -36.68 16.00
C ALA A 231 10.94 -37.51 16.74
N LEU A 232 9.89 -37.97 16.05
CA LEU A 232 8.87 -38.86 16.61
C LEU A 232 9.28 -40.35 16.55
N LYS A 233 10.17 -40.73 15.62
CA LYS A 233 10.74 -42.08 15.56
C LYS A 233 11.85 -42.22 16.60
N ASP A 234 11.89 -43.36 17.28
CA ASP A 234 12.86 -43.64 18.35
C ASP A 234 14.26 -43.94 17.79
N VAL A 235 14.86 -42.95 17.13
CA VAL A 235 16.20 -43.03 16.56
C VAL A 235 17.21 -42.66 17.65
N ARG A 236 18.08 -43.61 18.03
CA ARG A 236 19.20 -43.33 18.95
C ARG A 236 20.19 -42.37 18.29
N ILE A 237 20.36 -41.20 18.88
CA ILE A 237 21.32 -40.18 18.47
C ILE A 237 22.59 -40.36 19.30
N SER A 238 23.76 -40.24 18.66
CA SER A 238 25.06 -40.37 19.33
C SER A 238 25.37 -39.10 20.12
N ASP A 239 26.16 -39.17 21.20
CA ASP A 239 26.58 -37.98 21.95
C ASP A 239 27.60 -37.11 21.16
N ASP A 240 28.24 -37.68 20.14
CA ASP A 240 29.23 -36.98 19.31
C ASP A 240 28.56 -36.06 18.26
N PRO A 241 28.76 -34.73 18.32
CA PRO A 241 28.06 -33.78 17.46
C PRO A 241 28.39 -33.95 15.96
N GLU A 242 29.61 -34.39 15.62
CA GLU A 242 30.04 -34.59 14.23
C GLU A 242 29.35 -35.79 13.57
N LYS A 243 29.12 -36.86 14.33
CA LYS A 243 28.38 -38.03 13.86
C LYS A 243 26.91 -37.67 13.59
N ASN A 244 26.37 -36.72 14.35
CA ASN A 244 24.98 -36.30 14.23
C ASN A 244 24.65 -35.47 13.00
N VAL A 245 25.65 -34.83 12.38
CA VAL A 245 25.47 -34.09 11.13
C VAL A 245 24.95 -35.00 10.02
N LYS A 246 25.39 -36.27 9.99
CA LYS A 246 24.96 -37.26 8.97
C LYS A 246 23.47 -37.62 9.09
N TYR A 247 22.86 -37.43 10.25
CA TYR A 247 21.45 -37.71 10.47
C TYR A 247 20.54 -36.52 10.15
N ILE A 248 21.09 -35.38 9.71
CA ILE A 248 20.29 -34.23 9.29
C ILE A 248 19.63 -34.55 7.94
N PRO A 249 18.28 -34.60 7.84
CA PRO A 249 17.59 -35.00 6.63
C PRO A 249 17.56 -33.84 5.62
N HIS A 250 18.62 -33.71 4.81
CA HIS A 250 18.65 -32.73 3.73
C HIS A 250 17.70 -33.12 2.59
N ASN A 251 16.86 -32.17 2.18
CA ASN A 251 15.98 -32.36 1.05
C ASN A 251 16.74 -32.07 -0.26
N THR A 252 16.94 -33.10 -1.08
CA THR A 252 17.62 -32.99 -2.38
C THR A 252 16.68 -32.69 -3.54
N THR A 253 15.35 -32.73 -3.33
CA THR A 253 14.38 -32.53 -4.41
C THR A 253 13.97 -31.08 -4.63
N LEU A 254 14.25 -30.20 -3.65
CA LEU A 254 13.90 -28.79 -3.70
C LEU A 254 15.12 -27.92 -4.01
N THR A 255 14.89 -26.86 -4.77
CA THR A 255 15.89 -25.83 -5.02
C THR A 255 16.20 -25.04 -3.74
N LYS A 256 17.39 -24.44 -3.66
CA LYS A 256 17.78 -23.57 -2.53
C LYS A 256 16.80 -22.41 -2.29
N TRP A 257 16.16 -21.92 -3.36
CA TRP A 257 15.17 -20.85 -3.26
C TRP A 257 13.85 -21.35 -2.63
N GLU A 258 13.36 -22.53 -3.02
CA GLU A 258 12.15 -23.13 -2.44
C GLU A 258 12.35 -23.47 -0.95
N LEU A 259 13.53 -23.97 -0.58
CA LEU A 259 13.89 -24.20 0.82
C LEU A 259 13.88 -22.90 1.64
N LYS A 260 14.36 -21.79 1.04
CA LYS A 260 14.30 -20.46 1.67
C LYS A 260 12.85 -19.99 1.87
N GLN A 261 11.97 -20.20 0.89
CA GLN A 261 10.55 -19.83 1.03
C GLN A 261 9.84 -20.60 2.14
N ARG A 262 10.13 -21.91 2.29
CA ARG A 262 9.62 -22.69 3.43
C ARG A 262 10.13 -22.17 4.77
N CYS A 263 11.43 -21.84 4.85
CA CYS A 263 11.99 -21.24 6.07
C CYS A 263 11.36 -19.88 6.37
N ASN A 264 11.01 -19.10 5.35
CA ASN A 264 10.32 -17.83 5.53
C ASN A 264 8.95 -18.02 6.21
N GLU A 265 8.22 -19.10 5.95
CA GLU A 265 6.91 -19.37 6.58
C GLU A 265 7.03 -19.92 8.01
N CYS A 266 8.22 -20.34 8.43
CA CYS A 266 8.47 -20.94 9.73
C CYS A 266 8.38 -19.92 10.89
N VAL A 267 7.65 -20.27 11.95
CA VAL A 267 7.48 -19.44 13.17
C VAL A 267 8.83 -19.14 13.85
N ILE A 268 9.74 -20.13 13.91
CA ILE A 268 11.09 -19.97 14.51
C ILE A 268 11.89 -18.91 13.75
N TYR A 269 11.82 -18.93 12.41
CA TYR A 269 12.52 -17.96 11.58
C TYR A 269 11.91 -16.56 11.69
N ASN A 270 10.59 -16.45 11.75
CA ASN A 270 9.92 -15.16 11.95
C ASN A 270 10.26 -14.54 13.32
N GLU A 271 10.46 -15.35 14.37
CA GLU A 271 10.91 -14.83 15.67
C GLU A 271 12.35 -14.26 15.61
N HIS A 272 13.22 -14.83 14.78
CA HIS A 272 14.55 -14.23 14.53
C HIS A 272 14.42 -12.87 13.84
N GLN A 273 13.53 -12.75 12.86
CA GLN A 273 13.26 -11.48 12.19
C GLN A 273 12.71 -10.45 13.19
N ARG A 274 11.83 -10.88 14.09
CA ARG A 274 11.34 -10.02 15.18
C ARG A 274 12.47 -9.53 16.10
N GLN A 275 13.40 -10.41 16.48
CA GLN A 275 14.56 -10.01 17.29
C GLN A 275 15.46 -9.01 16.54
N LYS A 276 15.74 -9.24 15.25
CA LYS A 276 16.46 -8.25 14.43
C LYS A 276 15.75 -6.90 14.44
N TYR A 277 14.43 -6.89 14.26
CA TYR A 277 13.64 -5.67 14.28
C TYR A 277 13.73 -4.94 15.63
N GLN A 278 13.67 -5.66 16.74
CA GLN A 278 13.83 -5.08 18.09
C GLN A 278 15.18 -4.38 18.31
N LEU A 279 16.23 -4.80 17.59
CA LEU A 279 17.53 -4.12 17.62
C LEU A 279 17.59 -2.95 16.64
N PHE A 280 17.17 -3.15 15.39
CA PHE A 280 17.31 -2.13 14.35
C PHE A 280 16.33 -0.96 14.50
N ALA A 281 15.13 -1.18 15.03
CA ALA A 281 14.15 -0.12 15.25
C ALA A 281 14.67 1.02 16.16
N PRO A 282 15.15 0.77 17.41
CA PRO A 282 15.67 1.83 18.25
C PRO A 282 16.95 2.47 17.70
N LEU A 283 17.81 1.69 17.04
CA LEU A 283 19.00 2.23 16.35
C LEU A 283 18.61 3.20 15.23
N THR A 284 17.55 2.89 14.48
CA THR A 284 17.05 3.75 13.41
C THR A 284 16.48 5.05 13.98
N VAL A 285 15.72 4.97 15.07
CA VAL A 285 15.19 6.15 15.77
C VAL A 285 16.33 7.03 16.26
N GLY A 286 17.32 6.46 16.95
CA GLY A 286 18.49 7.19 17.44
C GLY A 286 19.31 7.82 16.31
N ALA A 287 19.51 7.09 15.21
CA ALA A 287 20.22 7.60 14.04
C ALA A 287 19.49 8.78 13.38
N VAL A 288 18.18 8.67 13.15
CA VAL A 288 17.39 9.75 12.53
C VAL A 288 17.37 11.00 13.42
N ILE A 289 17.17 10.84 14.72
CA ILE A 289 17.18 11.97 15.67
C ILE A 289 18.58 12.59 15.75
N GLY A 290 19.64 11.78 15.81
CA GLY A 290 21.02 12.26 15.86
C GLY A 290 21.42 13.05 14.60
N ILE A 291 21.04 12.54 13.42
CA ILE A 291 21.25 13.24 12.15
C ILE A 291 20.45 14.54 12.13
N ALA A 292 19.17 14.51 12.54
CA ALA A 292 18.34 15.70 12.57
C ALA A 292 18.97 16.79 13.47
N TYR A 293 19.39 16.43 14.67
CA TYR A 293 20.01 17.35 15.63
C TYR A 293 21.32 17.95 15.11
N PHE A 294 22.23 17.12 14.56
CA PHE A 294 23.54 17.58 14.10
C PHE A 294 23.45 18.43 12.82
N PHE A 295 22.51 18.11 11.92
CA PHE A 295 22.32 18.81 10.64
C PHE A 295 21.13 19.77 10.65
N ARG A 296 20.77 20.34 11.80
CA ARG A 296 19.58 21.20 11.95
C ARG A 296 19.56 22.38 10.97
N GLU A 297 20.62 23.19 10.95
CA GLU A 297 20.70 24.39 10.11
C GLU A 297 20.60 24.09 8.60
N PRO A 298 21.42 23.18 8.03
CA PRO A 298 21.31 22.89 6.59
C PRO A 298 19.96 22.25 6.23
N LEU A 299 19.38 21.43 7.11
CA LEU A 299 18.05 20.86 6.88
C LEU A 299 16.96 21.93 6.87
N GLN A 300 17.00 22.90 7.79
CA GLN A 300 16.06 24.01 7.81
C GLN A 300 16.15 24.87 6.55
N ALA A 301 17.37 25.16 6.07
CA ALA A 301 17.57 25.88 4.81
C ALA A 301 16.97 25.12 3.62
N GLN A 302 17.14 23.80 3.56
CA GLN A 302 16.54 22.97 2.52
C GLN A 302 15.01 22.96 2.59
N VAL A 303 14.42 22.94 3.79
CA VAL A 303 12.96 23.05 3.96
C VAL A 303 12.43 24.37 3.41
N LEU A 304 13.10 25.48 3.67
CA LEU A 304 12.71 26.79 3.14
C LEU A 304 12.87 26.87 1.62
N ASN A 305 13.88 26.22 1.05
CA ASN A 305 14.04 26.12 -0.40
C ASN A 305 12.93 25.26 -1.03
N LEU A 306 12.58 24.13 -0.43
CA LEU A 306 11.46 23.30 -0.86
C LEU A 306 10.12 24.06 -0.76
N LEU A 307 9.92 24.85 0.29
CA LEU A 307 8.77 25.75 0.41
C LEU A 307 8.75 26.78 -0.72
N GLY A 308 9.88 27.36 -1.10
CA GLY A 308 9.96 28.28 -2.25
C GLY A 308 9.62 27.60 -3.58
N LEU A 309 10.04 26.34 -3.78
CA LEU A 309 9.65 25.55 -4.94
C LEU A 309 8.15 25.24 -4.92
N LEU A 310 7.59 24.85 -3.77
CA LEU A 310 6.15 24.65 -3.61
C LEU A 310 5.38 25.94 -3.87
N ASP A 311 5.86 27.09 -3.39
CA ASP A 311 5.25 28.40 -3.65
C ASP A 311 5.23 28.68 -5.15
N SER A 312 6.34 28.46 -5.86
CA SER A 312 6.40 28.62 -7.33
C SER A 312 5.46 27.68 -8.10
N LEU A 313 5.19 26.49 -7.57
CA LEU A 313 4.20 25.57 -8.14
C LEU A 313 2.78 26.04 -7.81
N LEU A 314 2.53 26.46 -6.57
CA LEU A 314 1.24 26.95 -6.12
C LEU A 314 0.85 28.23 -6.85
N THR A 315 1.79 29.15 -7.10
CA THR A 315 1.50 30.36 -7.89
C THR A 315 0.96 30.00 -9.25
N ARG A 316 1.51 28.97 -9.93
CA ARG A 316 0.96 28.50 -11.22
C ARG A 316 -0.50 28.05 -11.13
N PHE A 317 -0.91 27.44 -10.02
CA PHE A 317 -2.25 26.91 -9.81
C PHE A 317 -3.19 27.85 -9.04
N THR A 318 -2.73 28.95 -8.45
CA THR A 318 -3.61 29.88 -7.74
C THR A 318 -4.57 30.58 -8.71
N LEU A 319 -5.83 30.72 -8.31
CA LEU A 319 -6.87 31.42 -9.06
C LEU A 319 -6.91 32.93 -8.77
N MET A 320 -5.86 33.47 -8.15
CA MET A 320 -5.73 34.88 -7.78
C MET A 320 -5.08 35.72 -8.90
N PRO A 321 -5.31 37.05 -8.92
CA PRO A 321 -4.59 37.98 -9.80
C PRO A 321 -3.07 37.92 -9.58
N SER A 322 -2.31 38.22 -10.63
CA SER A 322 -0.84 38.13 -10.65
C SER A 322 -0.13 39.00 -9.61
N GLU A 323 -0.76 40.08 -9.15
CA GLU A 323 -0.18 41.06 -8.21
C GLU A 323 -0.15 40.58 -6.75
N ALA A 324 -0.95 39.58 -6.37
CA ALA A 324 -1.08 39.12 -4.98
C ALA A 324 -0.19 37.89 -4.63
N ARG A 325 0.79 37.56 -5.48
CA ARG A 325 1.20 36.16 -5.70
C ARG A 325 2.57 35.74 -5.17
N GLU A 326 3.51 36.66 -4.99
CA GLU A 326 4.90 36.26 -4.71
C GLU A 326 5.22 36.14 -3.22
N GLY A 327 5.73 34.98 -2.83
CA GLY A 327 6.46 34.78 -1.57
C GLY A 327 5.61 34.63 -0.33
N VAL A 328 4.28 34.51 -0.42
CA VAL A 328 3.39 34.51 0.75
C VAL A 328 3.70 33.36 1.70
N LEU A 329 3.92 32.14 1.20
CA LEU A 329 4.23 30.99 2.05
C LEU A 329 5.65 31.07 2.64
N LYS A 330 6.64 31.47 1.84
CA LYS A 330 8.02 31.60 2.31
C LYS A 330 8.15 32.73 3.33
N ALA A 331 7.51 33.87 3.07
CA ALA A 331 7.46 35.00 3.99
C ALA A 331 6.73 34.62 5.28
N ALA A 332 5.57 33.95 5.21
CA ALA A 332 4.85 33.49 6.41
C ALA A 332 5.65 32.48 7.25
N ALA A 333 6.44 31.61 6.62
CA ALA A 333 7.31 30.66 7.33
C ALA A 333 8.56 31.33 7.91
N GLN A 334 9.06 32.40 7.29
CA GLN A 334 10.22 33.17 7.77
C GLN A 334 9.86 34.16 8.88
N THR A 335 8.62 34.67 8.92
CA THR A 335 8.18 35.64 9.93
C THR A 335 7.87 35.01 11.28
N SER A 336 7.67 33.68 11.34
CA SER A 336 7.40 32.96 12.58
C SER A 336 8.43 31.86 12.84
N GLU A 337 9.32 32.12 13.80
CA GLU A 337 10.31 31.14 14.27
C GLU A 337 9.62 29.83 14.72
N VAL A 338 8.47 29.96 15.38
CA VAL A 338 7.64 28.83 15.81
C VAL A 338 7.16 28.00 14.62
N ALA A 339 6.69 28.63 13.54
CA ALA A 339 6.24 27.92 12.35
C ALA A 339 7.39 27.14 11.69
N SER A 340 8.58 27.74 11.61
CA SER A 340 9.78 27.08 11.07
C SER A 340 10.19 25.84 11.88
N LEU A 341 10.08 25.91 13.20
CA LEU A 341 10.41 24.83 14.12
C LEU A 341 9.38 23.70 14.03
N VAL A 342 8.08 24.02 13.98
CA VAL A 342 7.00 23.04 13.80
C VAL A 342 7.15 22.30 12.48
N LEU A 343 7.42 23.00 11.37
CA LEU A 343 7.64 22.39 10.06
C LEU A 343 8.85 21.45 10.06
N TYR A 344 9.94 21.87 10.70
CA TYR A 344 11.13 21.03 10.85
C TYR A 344 10.83 19.75 11.66
N ILE A 345 10.14 19.85 12.81
CA ILE A 345 9.75 18.68 13.60
C ILE A 345 8.84 17.74 12.79
N ALA A 346 7.86 18.30 12.08
CA ALA A 346 6.96 17.50 11.24
C ALA A 346 7.73 16.72 10.17
N LEU A 347 8.73 17.34 9.53
CA LEU A 347 9.58 16.65 8.56
C LEU A 347 10.36 15.50 9.22
N VAL A 348 10.95 15.72 10.40
CA VAL A 348 11.69 14.68 11.13
C VAL A 348 10.79 13.49 11.45
N ILE A 349 9.55 13.73 11.87
CA ILE A 349 8.56 12.67 12.14
C ILE A 349 8.24 11.89 10.86
N VAL A 350 8.03 12.57 9.73
CA VAL A 350 7.78 11.92 8.44
C VAL A 350 8.96 11.03 8.04
N VAL A 351 10.18 11.56 8.07
CA VAL A 351 11.40 10.81 7.75
C VAL A 351 11.55 9.60 8.66
N LEU A 352 11.33 9.76 9.96
CA LEU A 352 11.36 8.67 10.93
C LEU A 352 10.35 7.57 10.60
N SER A 353 9.11 7.95 10.28
CA SER A 353 8.05 7.01 9.90
C SER A 353 8.41 6.18 8.67
N TYR A 354 8.93 6.84 7.61
CA TYR A 354 9.39 6.16 6.40
C TYR A 354 10.64 5.28 6.64
N ALA A 355 11.57 5.72 7.49
CA ALA A 355 12.74 4.94 7.84
C ALA A 355 12.35 3.65 8.59
N LEU A 356 11.46 3.74 9.57
CA LEU A 356 10.94 2.57 10.31
C LEU A 356 10.18 1.61 9.40
N ARG A 357 9.36 2.13 8.49
CA ARG A 357 8.65 1.31 7.49
C ARG A 357 9.59 0.60 6.53
N THR A 358 10.70 1.25 6.17
CA THR A 358 11.76 0.63 5.34
C THR A 358 12.41 -0.52 6.10
N VAL A 359 12.79 -0.33 7.37
CA VAL A 359 13.36 -1.38 8.22
C VAL A 359 12.40 -2.56 8.38
N GLU A 360 11.12 -2.29 8.65
CA GLU A 360 10.08 -3.31 8.73
C GLU A 360 9.97 -4.11 7.42
N THR A 361 9.99 -3.41 6.28
CA THR A 361 9.90 -4.04 4.95
C THR A 361 11.11 -4.92 4.67
N VAL A 362 12.32 -4.45 4.96
CA VAL A 362 13.56 -5.21 4.76
C VAL A 362 13.58 -6.46 5.64
N ILE A 363 13.16 -6.34 6.90
CA ILE A 363 13.21 -7.44 7.88
C ILE A 363 12.08 -8.46 7.66
N PHE A 364 10.83 -8.02 7.51
CA PHE A 364 9.68 -8.94 7.44
C PHE A 364 9.28 -9.35 6.03
N LYS A 365 9.41 -8.46 5.03
CA LYS A 365 9.05 -8.80 3.64
C LYS A 365 10.22 -9.39 2.88
N TRP A 366 11.40 -8.76 2.96
CA TRP A 366 12.58 -9.26 2.25
C TRP A 366 13.34 -10.34 3.04
N LYS A 367 13.10 -10.42 4.35
CA LYS A 367 13.62 -11.49 5.24
C LYS A 367 15.13 -11.64 5.15
N TRP A 368 15.82 -10.50 5.09
CA TRP A 368 17.27 -10.39 5.22
C TRP A 368 17.70 -10.73 6.64
#